data_AF-A0A8S3XFF0-F1
#
_entry.id   AF-A0A8S3XFF0-F1
#
_cell.length_a   1.000
_cell.length_b   1.000
_cell.length_c   1.000
_cell.angle_alpha   90.00
_cell.angle_beta   90.00
_cell.angle_gamma   90.00
#
_symmetry.space_group_name_H-M   'P 1'
#
loop_
_entity.id
_entity.type
_entity.pdbx_description
1 polymer ?
#
loop_
_entity_poly.entity_id
_entity_poly.type
_entity_poly.pdbx_seq_one_letter_code
_entity_poly.pdbx_strand_id
1 'polypeptide(L)'
;MAFAGTNVSLSQPDVMQKLTERIDDLKQRIAAWGKRIRRYTERSNRFNQNRLFQSDQKMFYELLERPMVIGTRPAPNQADTVTFWRGRGQSP
;
A
#
# COMPACT_ATOMS: atom_id res chain seq x y z
N MET A 1 -18.19 -25.43 18.04
CA MET A 1 -19.15 -24.56 17.33
C MET A 1 -19.22 -23.22 18.08
N ALA A 2 -18.86 -22.11 17.46
CA ALA A 2 -18.54 -20.82 18.13
C ALA A 2 -19.72 -20.10 18.85
N PHE A 3 -20.92 -20.68 18.86
CA PHE A 3 -22.14 -20.07 19.41
C PHE A 3 -22.93 -21.02 20.33
N ALA A 4 -22.29 -22.07 20.85
CA ALA A 4 -22.95 -23.02 21.76
C ALA A 4 -23.36 -22.32 23.06
N GLY A 5 -24.68 -22.24 23.31
CA GLY A 5 -25.27 -21.61 24.51
C GLY A 5 -26.07 -20.33 24.23
N THR A 6 -25.94 -19.75 23.04
CA THR A 6 -26.82 -18.67 22.58
C THR A 6 -27.86 -19.24 21.61
N ASN A 7 -29.15 -18.97 21.80
CA ASN A 7 -30.24 -19.32 20.85
C ASN A 7 -30.15 -18.53 19.51
N VAL A 8 -28.95 -18.11 19.12
CA VAL A 8 -28.69 -17.32 17.92
C VAL A 8 -28.09 -18.25 16.86
N SER A 9 -28.88 -18.54 15.83
CA SER A 9 -28.40 -19.30 14.67
C SER A 9 -27.91 -18.34 13.59
N LEU A 10 -26.70 -18.60 13.08
CA LEU A 10 -26.13 -17.86 11.95
C LEU A 10 -26.91 -18.07 10.65
N SER A 11 -27.83 -19.05 10.57
CA SER A 11 -28.68 -19.24 9.39
C SER A 11 -29.85 -18.25 9.31
N GLN A 12 -30.07 -17.42 10.35
CA GLN A 12 -31.11 -16.39 10.30
C GLN A 12 -30.65 -15.24 9.38
N PRO A 13 -31.46 -14.85 8.38
CA PRO A 13 -31.09 -13.82 7.41
C PRO A 13 -30.79 -12.47 8.08
N ASP A 14 -31.55 -12.10 9.11
CA ASP A 14 -31.35 -10.84 9.86
C ASP A 14 -30.01 -10.79 10.59
N VAL A 15 -29.54 -11.92 11.12
CA VAL A 15 -28.26 -12.02 11.82
C VAL A 15 -27.11 -11.89 10.83
N MET A 16 -27.22 -12.53 9.66
CA MET A 16 -26.24 -12.42 8.57
C MET A 16 -26.17 -11.01 7.98
N GLN A 17 -27.31 -10.35 7.82
CA GLN A 17 -27.36 -8.98 7.34
C GLN A 17 -26.65 -8.04 8.32
N LYS A 18 -27.02 -8.08 9.62
CA LYS A 18 -26.38 -7.25 10.66
C LYS A 18 -24.88 -7.52 10.78
N LEU A 19 -24.46 -8.77 10.63
CA LEU A 19 -23.05 -9.13 10.64
C LEU A 19 -22.31 -8.51 9.45
N THR A 20 -22.88 -8.60 8.26
CA THR A 20 -22.33 -8.00 7.03
C THR A 20 -22.20 -6.50 7.17
N GLU A 21 -23.26 -5.81 7.61
CA GLU A 21 -23.24 -4.36 7.86
C GLU A 21 -22.14 -3.98 8.86
N ARG A 22 -21.98 -4.75 9.93
CA ARG A 22 -20.94 -4.49 10.93
C ARG A 22 -19.54 -4.72 10.39
N ILE A 23 -19.35 -5.75 9.56
CA ILE A 23 -18.08 -6.01 8.88
C ILE A 23 -17.73 -4.86 7.95
N ASP A 24 -18.70 -4.35 7.19
CA ASP A 24 -18.46 -3.27 6.24
C ASP A 24 -18.17 -1.93 6.93
N ASP A 25 -18.84 -1.59 8.03
CA ASP A 25 -18.48 -0.45 8.88
C ASP A 25 -17.02 -0.55 9.35
N LEU A 26 -16.62 -1.72 9.84
CA LEU A 26 -15.24 -1.94 10.30
C LEU A 26 -14.23 -1.80 9.16
N LYS A 27 -14.50 -2.36 7.98
CA LYS A 27 -13.65 -2.19 6.79
C LYS A 27 -13.51 -0.71 6.42
N GLN A 28 -14.61 0.03 6.38
CA GLN A 28 -14.61 1.46 6.04
C GLN A 28 -13.78 2.26 7.05
N ARG A 29 -13.94 1.97 8.34
CA ARG A 29 -13.16 2.61 9.40
C ARG A 29 -11.67 2.31 9.23
N ILE A 30 -11.28 1.03 9.10
CA ILE A 30 -9.87 0.64 8.90
C ILE A 30 -9.27 1.36 7.69
N ALA A 31 -10.00 1.41 6.57
CA ALA A 31 -9.56 2.11 5.37
C ALA A 31 -9.36 3.63 5.61
N ALA A 32 -10.29 4.27 6.33
CA ALA A 32 -10.18 5.68 6.67
C ALA A 32 -8.98 5.98 7.60
N TRP A 33 -8.76 5.13 8.61
CA TRP A 33 -7.60 5.24 9.51
C TRP A 33 -6.29 5.01 8.77
N GLY A 34 -6.21 3.99 7.91
CA GLY A 34 -5.04 3.74 7.06
C GLY A 34 -4.71 4.92 6.16
N LYS A 35 -5.73 5.53 5.52
CA LYS A 35 -5.56 6.77 4.73
C LYS A 35 -5.06 7.94 5.58
N ARG A 36 -5.57 8.10 6.80
CA ARG A 36 -5.10 9.14 7.74
C ARG A 36 -3.63 8.95 8.09
N ILE A 37 -3.25 7.74 8.51
CA ILE A 37 -1.85 7.42 8.85
C ILE A 37 -0.94 7.74 7.68
N ARG A 38 -1.26 7.24 6.48
CA ARG A 38 -0.49 7.53 5.26
C ARG A 38 -0.32 9.02 5.01
N ARG A 39 -1.41 9.80 5.09
CA ARG A 39 -1.37 11.26 4.90
C ARG A 39 -0.45 11.96 5.91
N TYR A 40 -0.50 11.56 7.18
CA TYR A 40 0.35 12.15 8.21
C TYR A 40 1.81 11.77 8.06
N THR A 41 2.10 10.52 7.72
CA THR A 41 3.47 10.07 7.40
C THR A 41 4.03 10.84 6.20
N GLU A 42 3.27 10.95 5.11
CA GLU A 42 3.68 11.72 3.94
C GLU A 42 3.90 13.20 4.26
N ARG A 43 3.04 13.80 5.09
CA ARG A 43 3.20 15.19 5.54
C ARG A 43 4.49 15.36 6.34
N SER A 44 4.76 14.47 7.28
CA SER A 44 5.99 14.48 8.09
C SER A 44 7.22 14.35 7.20
N ASN A 45 7.20 13.40 6.26
CA ASN A 45 8.28 13.20 5.30
C ASN A 45 8.53 14.45 4.46
N ARG A 46 7.47 15.05 3.89
CA ARG A 46 7.59 16.31 3.12
C ARG A 46 8.15 17.45 3.96
N PHE A 47 7.72 17.58 5.22
CA PHE A 47 8.27 18.60 6.12
C PHE A 47 9.78 18.41 6.33
N ASN A 48 10.21 17.18 6.63
CA ASN A 48 11.63 16.87 6.84
C ASN A 48 12.45 17.09 5.56
N GLN A 49 11.93 16.65 4.41
CA GLN A 49 12.55 16.84 3.10
C GLN A 49 12.69 18.31 2.74
N ASN A 50 11.62 19.10 2.92
CA ASN A 50 11.65 20.54 2.64
C ASN A 50 12.61 21.28 3.58
N ARG A 51 12.63 20.91 4.86
CA ARG A 51 13.57 21.49 5.82
C ARG A 51 15.01 21.18 5.43
N LEU A 52 15.28 19.93 5.03
CA LEU A 52 16.61 19.52 4.58
C LEU A 52 17.01 20.25 3.29
N PHE A 53 16.10 20.40 2.33
CA PHE A 53 16.35 21.17 1.11
C PHE A 53 16.72 22.62 1.41
N GLN A 54 16.04 23.25 2.38
CA GLN A 54 16.32 24.62 2.79
C GLN A 54 17.64 24.77 3.56
N SER A 55 18.00 23.80 4.40
CA SER A 55 19.21 23.89 5.24
C SER A 55 20.47 23.37 4.57
N ASP A 56 20.35 22.28 3.80
CA ASP A 56 21.46 21.56 3.16
C ASP A 56 20.99 20.88 1.87
N GLN A 57 21.00 21.67 0.80
CA GLN A 57 20.53 21.26 -0.50
C GLN A 57 21.40 20.14 -1.12
N LYS A 58 22.70 20.12 -0.82
CA LYS A 58 23.63 19.09 -1.32
C LYS A 58 23.27 17.73 -0.73
N MET A 59 23.12 17.65 0.59
CA MET A 59 22.70 16.42 1.27
C MET A 59 21.31 15.95 0.82
N PHE A 60 20.39 16.88 0.54
CA PHE A 60 19.07 16.53 -0.01
C PHE A 60 19.17 15.80 -1.35
N TYR A 61 19.97 16.29 -2.30
CA TYR A 61 20.16 15.63 -3.59
C TYR A 61 20.94 14.32 -3.47
N GLU A 62 21.97 14.26 -2.62
CA GLU A 62 22.68 13.00 -2.34
C GLU A 62 21.74 11.91 -1.79
N LEU A 63 20.75 12.28 -0.98
CA LEU A 63 19.72 11.35 -0.47
C LEU A 63 18.71 10.93 -1.53
N LEU A 64 18.40 11.79 -2.51
CA LEU A 64 17.55 11.44 -3.65
C LEU A 64 18.23 10.44 -4.60
N GLU A 65 19.55 10.57 -4.76
CA GLU A 65 20.35 9.70 -5.61
C GLU A 65 20.65 8.35 -4.96
N ARG A 66 20.53 8.25 -3.63
CA ARG A 66 20.60 6.95 -2.96
C ARG A 66 19.40 6.11 -3.41
N PRO A 67 19.62 4.93 -4.01
CA PRO A 67 18.53 4.04 -4.30
C PRO A 67 17.87 3.70 -2.97
N MET A 68 16.63 4.14 -2.80
CA MET A 68 15.75 3.59 -1.78
C MET A 68 15.84 2.08 -1.97
N VAL A 69 16.21 1.33 -0.93
CA VAL A 69 16.30 -0.14 -0.99
C VAL A 69 14.88 -0.69 -1.20
N ILE A 70 14.40 -0.57 -2.44
CA ILE A 70 13.21 -1.17 -2.97
C ILE A 70 13.65 -2.61 -3.18
N GLY A 71 13.17 -3.48 -2.29
CA GLY A 71 13.72 -4.80 -2.02
C GLY A 71 14.15 -5.56 -3.26
N THR A 72 15.35 -6.15 -3.17
CA THR A 72 15.77 -7.45 -3.74
C THR A 72 14.98 -7.97 -4.94
N ARG A 73 14.76 -7.15 -5.97
CA ARG A 73 14.43 -7.69 -7.28
C ARG A 73 15.78 -8.01 -7.91
N PRO A 74 16.12 -9.29 -8.14
CA PRO A 74 17.33 -9.61 -8.87
C PRO A 74 17.30 -8.87 -10.21
N ALA A 75 18.46 -8.38 -10.64
CA ALA A 75 18.58 -7.70 -11.92
C ALA A 75 17.91 -8.57 -13.00
N PRO A 76 17.07 -7.98 -13.88
CA PRO A 76 16.40 -8.76 -14.91
C PRO A 76 17.44 -9.45 -15.79
N ASN A 77 17.17 -10.72 -16.13
CA ASN A 77 18.03 -11.50 -17.00
C ASN A 77 18.18 -10.78 -18.37
N GLN A 78 19.39 -10.81 -18.92
CA GLN A 78 19.71 -10.19 -20.21
C GLN A 78 18.80 -10.76 -21.33
N ALA A 79 18.50 -12.05 -21.29
CA ALA A 79 17.61 -12.70 -22.25
C ALA A 79 16.18 -12.12 -22.22
N ASP A 80 15.64 -11.88 -21.02
CA ASP A 80 14.31 -11.30 -20.83
C ASP A 80 14.27 -9.86 -21.33
N THR A 81 15.36 -9.12 -21.08
CA THR A 81 15.51 -7.72 -21.51
C THR A 81 15.55 -7.61 -23.04
N VAL A 82 16.33 -8.47 -23.71
CA VAL A 82 16.41 -8.50 -25.18
C VAL A 82 15.06 -8.89 -25.80
N THR A 83 14.36 -9.87 -25.22
CA THR A 83 13.05 -10.34 -25.70
C THR A 83 12.00 -9.24 -25.60
N PHE A 84 11.96 -8.53 -24.48
CA PHE A 84 11.07 -7.40 -24.25
C PHE A 84 11.27 -6.27 -25.28
N TRP A 85 12.53 -5.90 -25.57
CA TRP A 85 12.81 -4.82 -26.52
C TRP A 85 12.60 -5.24 -27.98
N ARG A 86 12.86 -6.50 -28.35
CA ARG A 86 12.56 -7.01 -29.69
C ARG A 86 11.05 -7.13 -29.96
N GLY A 87 10.26 -7.50 -28.95
CA GLY A 87 8.81 -7.64 -29.09
C GLY A 87 8.07 -6.31 -29.37
N ARG A 88 8.64 -5.16 -28.99
CA ARG A 88 8.05 -3.84 -29.27
C ARG A 88 8.32 -3.31 -30.68
N GLY A 89 9.21 -3.95 -31.44
CA GLY A 89 9.57 -3.54 -32.81
C GLY A 89 8.71 -4.15 -33.91
N GLN A 90 7.76 -5.03 -33.58
CA GLN A 90 6.80 -5.60 -34.53
C GLN A 90 5.39 -5.26 -34.05
N SER A 91 4.91 -4.08 -34.42
CA SER A 91 3.47 -3.84 -34.59
C SER A 91 3.19 -3.67 -36.09
N PRO A 92 2.03 -4.12 -36.59
CA PRO A 92 1.71 -4.19 -38.02
C PRO A 92 1.63 -2.83 -38.69
#